data_AF-A0A5N9GUH5-F1
#
_entry.id   AF-A0A5N9GUH5-F1
#
_cell.length_a   1.000
_cell.length_b   1.000
_cell.length_c   1.000
_cell.angle_alpha   90.00
_cell.angle_beta   90.00
_cell.angle_gamma   90.00
#
_symmetry.space_group_name_H-M   'P 1'
#
loop_
_entity.id
_entity.type
_entity.pdbx_description
1 polymer ?
#
loop_
_entity_poly.entity_id
_entity_poly.type
_entity_poly.pdbx_seq_one_letter_code
_entity_poly.pdbx_strand_id
1 'polypeptide(L)'
;MSAPPSPGRLPILLGVTILAMFGLITLGALVRATDSGLGCPDWPLCQGKLIPAFDYHVIIEYSHRMTASVVGMLVVASAVMVWWKHRSSRALTTLMTFAVIALIIQVLLGGVTVITELPPEVVTAHLFAAEILIATLIITLLILQQPLPARGTRRDPIFYWAVAMATASMVVLLTGTYIVGRNAGAVCPDWPLCNGGGLPDFNLQWEHMAHRVIAAVGGLIIIIGAMKARRYKARSRALAGMGMGAAGLVVAQVISGAANPWFDFVASAKVVHLSLATALWGHLVAMAVIACHLAPAGATTEAAHTQESAPKPEPKPLSPMRVMINDYISLTKPKVMTLLLLTAFGGMVLADEGMPGLWLIATVLIGGALASGGASSINHWMDRDIDRLMKRTANRPVASERMGAAEALGFGVLLNVLSFGLLWWGANLLAASLAIGGTVFYVLVYTKWLKRTTVQNIVIGGAAGAVPPLVGWAAVTGGLSLPAFYLFAIVFFWTPPHFWALALLIRRDYADAGIPMLPVVEGEASTHRAILMYTLILTMLSVLLYTASDTLGLAYLITATTLGVFFIAYAVQLFKKAGPRAAAPIYKYSLLYLAVLFVAIMIDA
;
A
#
# COMPACT_ATOMS: atom_id res chain seq x y z
N MET A 1 -28.63 -42.17 10.53
CA MET A 1 -27.69 -41.16 11.06
C MET A 1 -26.31 -41.48 10.51
N SER A 2 -25.93 -40.89 9.38
CA SER A 2 -24.57 -41.00 8.85
C SER A 2 -23.64 -40.16 9.71
N ALA A 3 -22.55 -40.77 10.17
CA ALA A 3 -21.48 -40.06 10.88
C ALA A 3 -21.01 -38.85 10.07
N PRO A 4 -20.67 -37.71 10.70
CA PRO A 4 -20.12 -36.58 9.97
C PRO A 4 -18.85 -37.04 9.23
N PRO A 5 -18.66 -36.65 7.95
CA PRO A 5 -17.46 -37.00 7.21
C PRO A 5 -16.22 -36.53 7.99
N SER A 6 -15.20 -37.39 8.07
CA SER A 6 -13.96 -37.05 8.75
C SER A 6 -13.39 -35.75 8.17
N PRO A 7 -12.93 -34.80 9.01
CA PRO A 7 -12.34 -33.58 8.50
C PRO A 7 -11.18 -33.96 7.58
N GLY A 8 -11.20 -33.45 6.35
CA GLY A 8 -10.14 -33.72 5.38
C GLY A 8 -8.77 -33.38 5.96
N ARG A 9 -7.72 -34.06 5.51
CA ARG A 9 -6.33 -33.83 6.01
C ARG A 9 -5.82 -32.40 5.80
N LEU A 10 -6.41 -31.62 4.89
CA LEU A 10 -5.98 -30.25 4.53
C LEU A 10 -6.32 -29.19 5.60
N PRO A 11 -7.56 -29.08 6.11
CA PRO A 11 -7.87 -28.20 7.25
C PRO A 11 -6.97 -28.44 8.47
N ILE A 12 -6.66 -29.71 8.77
CA ILE A 12 -5.76 -30.07 9.88
C ILE A 12 -4.34 -29.54 9.60
N LEU A 13 -3.81 -29.80 8.41
CA LEU A 13 -2.48 -29.31 8.02
C LEU A 13 -2.40 -27.77 8.08
N LEU A 14 -3.40 -27.06 7.56
CA LEU A 14 -3.47 -25.60 7.65
C LEU A 14 -3.54 -25.11 9.10
N GLY A 15 -4.34 -25.76 9.94
CA GLY A 15 -4.40 -25.46 11.38
C GLY A 15 -3.06 -25.65 12.08
N VAL A 16 -2.37 -26.77 11.85
CA VAL A 16 -1.02 -27.03 12.37
C VAL A 16 -0.03 -25.99 11.85
N THR A 17 -0.11 -25.64 10.56
CA THR A 17 0.77 -24.63 9.95
C THR A 17 0.57 -23.25 10.58
N ILE A 18 -0.68 -22.84 10.85
CA ILE A 18 -1.01 -21.57 11.52
C ILE A 18 -0.46 -21.56 12.95
N LEU A 19 -0.65 -22.64 13.71
CA LEU A 19 -0.13 -22.75 15.08
C LEU A 19 1.40 -22.73 15.10
N ALA A 20 2.05 -23.43 14.18
CA ALA A 20 3.50 -23.45 14.06
C ALA A 20 4.04 -22.07 13.65
N MET A 21 3.35 -21.36 12.75
CA MET A 21 3.69 -19.98 12.36
C MET A 21 3.53 -19.01 13.54
N PHE A 22 2.47 -19.12 14.34
CA PHE A 22 2.30 -18.34 15.56
C PHE A 22 3.43 -18.61 16.57
N GLY A 23 3.80 -19.88 16.74
CA GLY A 23 4.94 -20.29 17.56
C GLY A 23 6.26 -19.72 17.05
N LEU A 24 6.47 -19.71 15.74
CA LEU A 24 7.65 -19.11 15.11
C LEU A 24 7.73 -17.60 15.35
N ILE A 25 6.62 -16.86 15.18
CA ILE A 25 6.57 -15.42 15.45
C ILE A 25 6.87 -15.15 16.94
N THR A 26 6.32 -15.97 17.84
CA THR A 26 6.60 -15.90 19.28
C THR A 26 8.07 -16.19 19.59
N LEU A 27 8.67 -17.17 18.92
CA LEU A 27 10.10 -17.47 19.06
C LEU A 27 10.97 -16.33 18.51
N GLY A 28 10.56 -15.68 17.42
CA GLY A 28 11.22 -14.46 16.92
C GLY A 28 11.11 -13.30 17.91
N ALA A 29 9.99 -13.17 18.62
CA ALA A 29 9.85 -12.22 19.73
C ALA A 29 10.87 -12.51 20.84
N LEU A 30 11.11 -13.78 21.15
CA LEU A 30 12.10 -14.20 22.16
C LEU A 30 13.53 -13.89 21.71
N VAL A 31 13.87 -14.15 20.44
CA VAL A 31 15.17 -13.77 19.85
C VAL A 31 15.43 -12.28 20.06
N ARG A 32 14.46 -11.42 19.73
CA ARG A 32 14.60 -9.97 19.91
C ARG A 32 14.63 -9.58 21.38
N ALA A 33 13.78 -10.17 22.22
CA ALA A 33 13.65 -9.80 23.62
C ALA A 33 14.87 -10.19 24.48
N THR A 34 15.70 -11.10 23.98
CA THR A 34 16.95 -11.57 24.60
C THR A 34 18.21 -11.04 23.89
N ASP A 35 18.04 -10.11 22.95
CA ASP A 35 19.12 -9.54 22.11
C ASP A 35 19.94 -10.60 21.37
N SER A 36 19.33 -11.77 21.10
CA SER A 36 19.99 -12.92 20.46
C SER A 36 19.98 -12.85 18.94
N GLY A 37 19.53 -11.75 18.33
CA GLY A 37 19.34 -11.64 16.88
C GLY A 37 20.63 -11.65 16.03
N LEU A 38 21.80 -11.55 16.68
CA LEU A 38 23.13 -11.67 16.07
C LEU A 38 23.94 -12.85 16.64
N GLY A 39 23.28 -13.81 17.29
CA GLY A 39 23.93 -15.06 17.72
C GLY A 39 24.50 -15.86 16.55
N CYS A 40 23.92 -15.72 15.36
CA CYS A 40 24.37 -16.26 14.09
C CYS A 40 24.66 -15.10 13.11
N PRO A 41 25.88 -14.56 13.05
CA PRO A 41 26.18 -13.34 12.29
C PRO A 41 26.18 -13.52 10.76
N ASP A 42 26.16 -14.76 10.28
CA ASP A 42 26.10 -15.14 8.88
C ASP A 42 24.74 -15.77 8.53
N TRP A 43 24.45 -15.86 7.22
CA TRP A 43 23.26 -16.51 6.68
C TRP A 43 23.62 -17.08 5.29
N PRO A 44 23.19 -18.32 4.93
CA PRO A 44 22.21 -19.18 5.60
C PRO A 44 22.78 -20.09 6.71
N LEU A 45 24.11 -20.11 6.88
CA LEU A 45 24.78 -20.87 7.95
C LEU A 45 24.70 -20.10 9.28
N CYS A 46 25.20 -20.71 10.37
CA CYS A 46 25.38 -20.04 11.65
C CYS A 46 26.80 -20.28 12.14
N GLN A 47 27.56 -19.22 12.35
CA GLN A 47 28.99 -19.24 12.64
C GLN A 47 29.80 -20.07 11.63
N GLY A 48 29.43 -19.99 10.34
CA GLY A 48 30.03 -20.77 9.26
C GLY A 48 29.74 -22.27 9.30
N LYS A 49 28.86 -22.72 10.20
CA LYS A 49 28.53 -24.14 10.42
C LYS A 49 27.04 -24.41 10.21
N LEU A 50 26.73 -25.65 9.84
CA LEU A 50 25.34 -26.13 9.79
C LEU A 50 24.76 -26.40 11.19
N ILE A 51 25.61 -26.86 12.11
CA ILE A 51 25.31 -27.04 13.53
C ILE A 51 26.33 -26.20 14.31
N PRO A 52 25.93 -25.06 14.87
CA PRO A 52 26.82 -24.15 15.58
C PRO A 52 27.09 -24.61 17.03
N ALA A 53 27.87 -23.85 17.79
CA ALA A 53 28.04 -24.09 19.23
C ALA A 53 26.74 -23.83 20.00
N PHE A 54 26.51 -24.55 21.10
CA PHE A 54 25.32 -24.40 21.94
C PHE A 54 25.48 -23.30 23.00
N ASP A 55 25.92 -22.12 22.56
CA ASP A 55 25.97 -20.93 23.41
C ASP A 55 24.57 -20.29 23.51
N TYR A 56 24.30 -19.54 24.58
CA TYR A 56 22.96 -19.02 24.90
C TYR A 56 22.29 -18.22 23.77
N HIS A 57 22.97 -17.23 23.20
CA HIS A 57 22.40 -16.42 22.11
C HIS A 57 22.31 -17.21 20.79
N VAL A 58 23.30 -18.06 20.54
CA VAL A 58 23.39 -18.89 19.32
C VAL A 58 22.24 -19.89 19.27
N ILE A 59 21.95 -20.58 20.37
CA ILE A 59 20.90 -21.61 20.40
C ILE A 59 19.51 -21.00 20.23
N ILE A 60 19.27 -19.79 20.76
CA ILE A 60 17.98 -19.09 20.61
C ILE A 60 17.75 -18.71 19.14
N GLU A 61 18.74 -18.08 18.50
CA GLU A 61 18.61 -17.69 17.10
C GLU A 61 18.57 -18.90 16.15
N TYR A 62 19.45 -19.88 16.38
CA TYR A 62 19.48 -21.11 15.59
C TYR A 62 18.16 -21.87 15.70
N SER A 63 17.56 -21.96 16.90
CA SER A 63 16.24 -22.56 17.10
C SER A 63 15.15 -21.85 16.31
N HIS A 64 15.20 -20.52 16.23
CA HIS A 64 14.29 -19.74 15.39
C HIS A 64 14.46 -20.07 13.91
N ARG A 65 15.69 -20.11 13.39
CA ARG A 65 16.01 -20.44 11.99
C ARG A 65 15.57 -21.87 11.60
N MET A 66 15.81 -22.84 12.49
CA MET A 66 15.40 -24.23 12.28
C MET A 66 13.88 -24.37 12.29
N THR A 67 13.21 -23.71 13.23
CA THR A 67 11.74 -23.68 13.28
C THR A 67 11.17 -23.01 12.03
N ALA A 68 11.79 -21.92 11.54
CA ALA A 68 11.38 -21.25 10.31
C ALA A 68 11.44 -22.17 9.08
N SER A 69 12.47 -23.01 9.01
CA SER A 69 12.63 -23.99 7.93
C SER A 69 11.51 -25.04 7.95
N VAL A 70 11.17 -25.55 9.15
CA VAL A 70 10.05 -26.49 9.33
C VAL A 70 8.71 -25.85 8.96
N VAL A 71 8.45 -24.64 9.43
CA VAL A 71 7.23 -23.90 9.10
C VAL A 71 7.14 -23.60 7.60
N GLY A 72 8.25 -23.23 6.97
CA GLY A 72 8.33 -23.04 5.51
C GLY A 72 7.91 -24.30 4.74
N MET A 73 8.38 -25.47 5.16
CA MET A 73 7.96 -26.76 4.58
C MET A 73 6.45 -27.01 4.76
N LEU A 74 5.89 -26.70 5.93
CA LEU A 74 4.44 -26.84 6.19
C LEU A 74 3.59 -25.91 5.31
N VAL A 75 4.05 -24.68 5.08
CA VAL A 75 3.41 -23.72 4.16
C VAL A 75 3.44 -24.24 2.72
N VAL A 76 4.60 -24.72 2.25
CA VAL A 76 4.73 -25.28 0.89
C VAL A 76 3.87 -26.54 0.74
N ALA A 77 3.87 -27.44 1.73
CA ALA A 77 3.02 -28.63 1.72
C ALA A 77 1.52 -28.26 1.65
N SER A 78 1.11 -27.25 2.43
CA SER A 78 -0.25 -26.71 2.36
C SER A 78 -0.58 -26.16 0.97
N ALA A 79 0.34 -25.43 0.34
CA ALA A 79 0.15 -24.86 -0.99
C ALA A 79 0.03 -25.94 -2.06
N VAL A 80 0.93 -26.94 -2.04
CA VAL A 80 0.89 -28.09 -2.95
C VAL A 80 -0.43 -28.85 -2.82
N MET A 81 -0.90 -29.11 -1.60
CA MET A 81 -2.18 -29.77 -1.39
C MET A 81 -3.38 -28.96 -1.91
N VAL A 82 -3.36 -27.62 -1.75
CA VAL A 82 -4.39 -26.75 -2.33
C VAL A 82 -4.33 -26.75 -3.86
N TRP A 83 -3.15 -26.62 -4.46
CA TRP A 83 -3.00 -26.66 -5.91
C TRP A 83 -3.37 -28.02 -6.50
N TRP A 84 -3.18 -29.11 -5.76
CA TRP A 84 -3.58 -30.44 -6.23
C TRP A 84 -5.07 -30.69 -6.07
N LYS A 85 -5.62 -30.53 -4.85
CA LYS A 85 -7.00 -30.91 -4.53
C LYS A 85 -8.04 -29.84 -4.87
N HIS A 86 -7.63 -28.56 -4.92
CA HIS A 86 -8.52 -27.42 -5.12
C HIS A 86 -8.12 -26.56 -6.33
N ARG A 87 -7.50 -27.15 -7.36
CA ARG A 87 -7.08 -26.46 -8.60
C ARG A 87 -8.19 -25.68 -9.32
N SER A 88 -9.44 -26.09 -9.16
CA SER A 88 -10.61 -25.42 -9.72
C SER A 88 -10.99 -24.13 -8.98
N SER A 89 -10.60 -24.01 -7.69
CA SER A 89 -10.89 -22.83 -6.88
C SER A 89 -9.80 -21.77 -7.07
N ARG A 90 -10.04 -20.82 -7.98
CA ARG A 90 -9.12 -19.70 -8.23
C ARG A 90 -8.78 -18.91 -6.97
N ALA A 91 -9.72 -18.79 -6.02
CA ALA A 91 -9.49 -18.05 -4.78
C ALA A 91 -8.43 -18.73 -3.90
N LEU A 92 -8.60 -20.03 -3.64
CA LEU A 92 -7.67 -20.81 -2.80
C LEU A 92 -6.29 -20.94 -3.46
N THR A 93 -6.24 -21.18 -4.78
CA THR A 93 -4.96 -21.29 -5.49
C THR A 93 -4.22 -19.96 -5.50
N THR A 94 -4.91 -18.83 -5.72
CA THR A 94 -4.29 -17.49 -5.68
C THR A 94 -3.74 -17.17 -4.29
N LEU A 95 -4.49 -17.47 -3.23
CA LEU A 95 -4.05 -17.23 -1.85
C LEU A 95 -2.81 -18.04 -1.51
N MET A 96 -2.76 -19.32 -1.90
CA MET A 96 -1.58 -20.15 -1.61
C MET A 96 -0.39 -19.84 -2.51
N THR A 97 -0.61 -19.39 -3.76
CA THR A 97 0.47 -18.82 -4.58
C THR A 97 1.03 -17.56 -3.95
N PHE A 98 0.17 -16.68 -3.44
CA PHE A 98 0.61 -15.52 -2.68
C PHE A 98 1.37 -15.92 -1.41
N ALA A 99 0.90 -16.92 -0.65
CA ALA A 99 1.58 -17.41 0.55
C ALA A 99 3.00 -17.91 0.27
N VAL A 100 3.21 -18.64 -0.84
CA VAL A 100 4.55 -19.11 -1.24
C VAL A 100 5.45 -17.94 -1.64
N ILE A 101 4.93 -16.95 -2.37
CA ILE A 101 5.69 -15.74 -2.71
C ILE A 101 6.05 -14.96 -1.44
N ALA A 102 5.09 -14.78 -0.52
CA ALA A 102 5.31 -14.11 0.76
C ALA A 102 6.32 -14.87 1.63
N LEU A 103 6.33 -16.20 1.60
CA LEU A 103 7.36 -17.03 2.26
C LEU A 103 8.76 -16.77 1.68
N ILE A 104 8.90 -16.69 0.35
CA ILE A 104 10.19 -16.37 -0.29
C ILE A 104 10.67 -14.99 0.17
N ILE A 105 9.80 -13.98 0.14
CA ILE A 105 10.09 -12.64 0.64
C ILE A 105 10.50 -12.69 2.12
N GLN A 106 9.79 -13.47 2.94
CA GLN A 106 10.09 -13.63 4.37
C GLN A 106 11.49 -14.21 4.62
N VAL A 107 11.88 -15.22 3.83
CA VAL A 107 13.20 -15.85 3.92
C VAL A 107 14.29 -14.86 3.53
N LEU A 108 14.10 -14.11 2.43
CA LEU A 108 15.04 -13.10 1.97
C LEU A 108 15.17 -11.96 3.00
N LEU A 109 14.05 -11.43 3.49
CA LEU A 109 14.06 -10.40 4.54
C LEU A 109 14.74 -10.91 5.82
N GLY A 110 14.56 -12.17 6.19
CA GLY A 110 15.24 -12.77 7.35
C GLY A 110 16.77 -12.86 7.18
N GLY A 111 17.25 -13.09 5.95
CA GLY A 111 18.67 -13.00 5.63
C GLY A 111 19.18 -11.56 5.73
N VAL A 112 18.45 -10.61 5.12
CA VAL A 112 18.79 -9.18 5.17
C VAL A 112 18.83 -8.68 6.61
N THR A 113 17.89 -9.05 7.49
CA THR A 113 17.89 -8.62 8.90
C THR A 113 19.18 -8.97 9.62
N VAL A 114 19.80 -10.11 9.31
CA VAL A 114 21.04 -10.54 9.95
C VAL A 114 22.24 -9.81 9.33
N ILE A 115 22.32 -9.80 7.99
CA ILE A 115 23.46 -9.25 7.24
C ILE A 115 23.60 -7.73 7.45
N THR A 116 22.48 -7.04 7.66
CA THR A 116 22.45 -5.58 7.87
C THR A 116 22.46 -5.19 9.35
N GLU A 117 22.66 -6.14 10.26
CA GLU A 117 22.75 -5.91 11.71
C GLU A 117 21.46 -5.34 12.33
N LEU A 118 20.32 -5.93 11.97
CA LEU A 118 18.99 -5.70 12.55
C LEU A 118 18.43 -4.26 12.44
N PRO A 119 18.48 -3.60 11.26
CA PRO A 119 17.95 -2.26 11.13
C PRO A 119 16.43 -2.26 11.38
N PRO A 120 15.89 -1.29 12.15
CA PRO A 120 14.49 -1.29 12.61
C PRO A 120 13.48 -1.41 11.47
N GLU A 121 13.76 -0.80 10.33
CA GLU A 121 12.94 -0.80 9.13
C GLU A 121 12.82 -2.22 8.55
N VAL A 122 13.94 -2.94 8.43
CA VAL A 122 13.96 -4.30 7.87
C VAL A 122 13.34 -5.29 8.85
N VAL A 123 13.62 -5.17 10.16
CA VAL A 123 12.98 -6.01 11.19
C VAL A 123 11.47 -5.80 11.21
N THR A 124 11.02 -4.55 11.05
CA THR A 124 9.59 -4.21 10.94
C THR A 124 8.97 -4.79 9.67
N ALA A 125 9.65 -4.69 8.53
CA ALA A 125 9.20 -5.30 7.27
C ALA A 125 9.14 -6.83 7.36
N HIS A 126 10.12 -7.46 8.03
CA HIS A 126 10.14 -8.91 8.26
C HIS A 126 8.97 -9.36 9.13
N LEU A 127 8.63 -8.65 10.21
CA LEU A 127 7.45 -8.95 11.01
C LEU A 127 6.16 -8.71 10.22
N PHE A 128 6.06 -7.62 9.45
CA PHE A 128 4.90 -7.35 8.61
C PHE A 128 4.62 -8.49 7.63
N ALA A 129 5.65 -8.96 6.92
CA ALA A 129 5.52 -10.08 5.99
C ALA A 129 5.11 -11.38 6.70
N ALA A 130 5.61 -11.64 7.92
CA ALA A 130 5.15 -12.75 8.77
C ALA A 130 3.64 -12.67 9.09
N GLU A 131 3.17 -11.49 9.49
CA GLU A 131 1.78 -11.26 9.88
C GLU A 131 0.82 -11.35 8.68
N ILE A 132 1.27 -10.94 7.48
CA ILE A 132 0.54 -11.13 6.23
C ILE A 132 0.49 -12.61 5.82
N LEU A 133 1.57 -13.36 6.04
CA LEU A 133 1.62 -14.80 5.76
C LEU A 133 0.64 -15.58 6.66
N ILE A 134 0.67 -15.37 7.99
CA ILE A 134 -0.27 -16.04 8.90
C ILE A 134 -1.72 -15.64 8.63
N ALA A 135 -1.99 -14.37 8.30
CA ALA A 135 -3.32 -13.92 7.89
C ALA A 135 -3.80 -14.66 6.63
N THR A 136 -2.92 -14.85 5.64
CA THR A 136 -3.26 -15.57 4.41
C THR A 136 -3.60 -17.04 4.68
N LEU A 137 -2.87 -17.69 5.60
CA LEU A 137 -3.18 -19.06 6.02
C LEU A 137 -4.53 -19.15 6.75
N ILE A 138 -4.83 -18.21 7.66
CA ILE A 138 -6.12 -18.13 8.36
C ILE A 138 -7.27 -17.92 7.37
N ILE A 139 -7.12 -16.98 6.43
CA ILE A 139 -8.11 -16.71 5.39
C ILE A 139 -8.33 -17.95 4.52
N THR A 140 -7.25 -18.64 4.14
CA THR A 140 -7.34 -19.87 3.33
C THR A 140 -8.10 -20.97 4.07
N LEU A 141 -7.79 -21.19 5.35
CA LEU A 141 -8.48 -22.18 6.18
C LEU A 141 -9.98 -21.88 6.28
N LEU A 142 -10.36 -20.61 6.50
CA LEU A 142 -11.75 -20.22 6.64
C LEU A 142 -12.52 -20.29 5.31
N ILE A 143 -11.90 -19.88 4.19
CA ILE A 143 -12.50 -19.99 2.85
C ILE A 143 -12.67 -21.46 2.44
N LEU A 144 -11.77 -22.33 2.88
CA LEU A 144 -11.87 -23.77 2.64
C LEU A 144 -13.09 -24.38 3.34
N GLN A 145 -13.43 -23.88 4.53
CA GLN A 145 -14.62 -24.31 5.29
C GLN A 145 -15.91 -23.67 4.77
N GLN A 146 -15.84 -22.39 4.37
CA GLN A 146 -16.97 -21.62 3.85
C GLN A 146 -16.51 -20.80 2.64
N PRO A 147 -16.87 -21.22 1.41
CA PRO A 147 -16.49 -20.50 0.20
C PRO A 147 -17.00 -19.06 0.20
N LEU A 148 -16.19 -18.15 -0.38
CA LEU A 148 -16.55 -16.74 -0.46
C LEU A 148 -17.90 -16.53 -1.15
N PRO A 149 -18.72 -15.57 -0.68
CA PRO A 149 -19.95 -15.20 -1.37
C PRO A 149 -19.67 -14.70 -2.79
N ALA A 150 -20.66 -14.87 -3.67
CA ALA A 150 -20.57 -14.50 -5.08
C ALA A 150 -20.05 -13.06 -5.30
N ARG A 151 -19.37 -12.86 -6.44
CA ARG A 151 -18.86 -11.54 -6.81
C ARG A 151 -20.02 -10.56 -6.96
N GLY A 152 -19.94 -9.42 -6.28
CA GLY A 152 -20.98 -8.38 -6.32
C GLY A 152 -22.00 -8.45 -5.19
N THR A 153 -21.95 -9.47 -4.32
CA THR A 153 -22.80 -9.51 -3.12
C THR A 153 -22.46 -8.34 -2.19
N ARG A 154 -23.48 -7.54 -1.84
CA ARG A 154 -23.32 -6.43 -0.91
C ARG A 154 -22.90 -6.95 0.46
N ARG A 155 -21.83 -6.39 1.03
CA ARG A 155 -21.35 -6.76 2.37
C ARG A 155 -22.14 -6.04 3.45
N ASP A 156 -22.43 -6.74 4.55
CA ASP A 156 -23.01 -6.13 5.74
C ASP A 156 -22.01 -5.11 6.33
N PRO A 157 -22.45 -3.95 6.87
CA PRO A 157 -21.59 -2.94 7.46
C PRO A 157 -20.56 -3.47 8.49
N ILE A 158 -20.88 -4.55 9.20
CA ILE A 158 -19.96 -5.14 10.18
C ILE A 158 -18.67 -5.67 9.57
N PHE A 159 -18.67 -6.07 8.29
CA PHE A 159 -17.47 -6.45 7.56
C PHE A 159 -16.44 -5.32 7.50
N TYR A 160 -16.88 -4.10 7.17
CA TYR A 160 -15.99 -2.94 7.09
C TYR A 160 -15.44 -2.53 8.45
N TRP A 161 -16.24 -2.71 9.51
CA TRP A 161 -15.74 -2.54 10.88
C TRP A 161 -14.67 -3.59 11.22
N ALA A 162 -14.90 -4.87 10.92
CA ALA A 162 -13.91 -5.91 11.16
C ALA A 162 -12.60 -5.67 10.39
N VAL A 163 -12.68 -5.19 9.14
CA VAL A 163 -11.50 -4.77 8.37
C VAL A 163 -10.80 -3.57 9.01
N ALA A 164 -11.53 -2.52 9.41
CA ALA A 164 -10.95 -1.36 10.07
C ALA A 164 -10.26 -1.71 11.40
N MET A 165 -10.85 -2.63 12.18
CA MET A 165 -10.26 -3.15 13.40
C MET A 165 -8.94 -3.90 13.12
N ALA A 166 -8.94 -4.78 12.12
CA ALA A 166 -7.74 -5.51 11.71
C ALA A 166 -6.64 -4.55 11.23
N THR A 167 -6.97 -3.56 10.39
CA THR A 167 -6.03 -2.54 9.92
C THR A 167 -5.46 -1.73 11.08
N ALA A 168 -6.30 -1.30 12.03
CA ALA A 168 -5.83 -0.59 13.23
C ALA A 168 -4.85 -1.46 14.04
N SER A 169 -5.17 -2.74 14.25
CA SER A 169 -4.28 -3.68 14.94
C SER A 169 -2.93 -3.83 14.24
N MET A 170 -2.91 -3.88 12.90
CA MET A 170 -1.67 -3.96 12.12
C MET A 170 -0.81 -2.71 12.32
N VAL A 171 -1.40 -1.51 12.26
CA VAL A 171 -0.66 -0.25 12.48
C VAL A 171 -0.04 -0.22 13.87
N VAL A 172 -0.78 -0.65 14.90
CA VAL A 172 -0.25 -0.74 16.28
C VAL A 172 0.90 -1.74 16.37
N LEU A 173 0.77 -2.92 15.75
CA LEU A 173 1.81 -3.95 15.75
C LEU A 173 3.11 -3.46 15.10
N LEU A 174 3.01 -2.80 13.94
CA LEU A 174 4.18 -2.28 13.21
C LEU A 174 4.88 -1.14 13.95
N THR A 175 4.10 -0.18 14.48
CA THR A 175 4.67 0.93 15.25
C THR A 175 5.37 0.44 16.52
N GLY A 176 4.80 -0.55 17.21
CA GLY A 176 5.42 -1.14 18.41
C GLY A 176 6.73 -1.84 18.10
N THR A 177 6.78 -2.60 17.00
CA THR A 177 8.03 -3.25 16.59
C THR A 177 9.11 -2.26 16.16
N TYR A 178 8.74 -1.21 15.43
CA TYR A 178 9.68 -0.17 15.01
C TYR A 178 10.34 0.50 16.22
N ILE A 179 9.56 0.88 17.23
CA ILE A 179 10.03 1.56 18.45
C ILE A 179 10.96 0.68 19.28
N VAL A 180 10.67 -0.62 19.36
CA VAL A 180 11.59 -1.54 20.03
C VAL A 180 12.91 -1.64 19.26
N GLY A 181 12.87 -1.71 17.92
CA GLY A 181 14.09 -1.71 17.09
C GLY A 181 14.92 -0.43 17.24
N ARG A 182 14.26 0.72 17.43
CA ARG A 182 14.89 2.02 17.70
C ARG A 182 15.42 2.16 19.14
N ASN A 183 15.34 1.12 19.97
CA ASN A 183 15.64 1.14 21.40
C ASN A 183 14.85 2.19 22.20
N ALA A 184 13.70 2.64 21.68
CA ALA A 184 12.84 3.63 22.32
C ALA A 184 11.87 2.99 23.34
N GLY A 185 11.85 1.67 23.50
CA GLY A 185 10.88 0.99 24.37
C GLY A 185 11.01 1.30 25.87
N ALA A 186 12.22 1.54 26.37
CA ALA A 186 12.51 1.74 27.79
C ALA A 186 12.69 3.22 28.20
N VAL A 187 12.64 4.15 27.24
CA VAL A 187 12.93 5.59 27.48
C VAL A 187 11.85 6.31 28.30
N CYS A 188 10.67 5.69 28.46
CA CYS A 188 9.61 6.16 29.35
C CYS A 188 9.24 5.04 30.32
N PRO A 189 9.84 5.04 31.53
CA PRO A 189 9.61 4.00 32.53
C PRO A 189 8.22 4.11 33.17
N ASP A 190 7.57 5.27 33.11
CA ASP A 190 6.24 5.47 33.67
C ASP A 190 5.13 4.97 32.74
N TRP A 191 3.96 4.70 33.31
CA TRP A 191 2.70 4.40 32.62
C TRP A 191 1.58 5.22 33.26
N PRO A 192 0.67 5.88 32.49
CA PRO A 192 0.57 5.87 31.02
C PRO A 192 1.39 6.95 30.34
N LEU A 193 1.89 7.92 31.10
CA LEU A 193 2.68 9.05 30.62
C LEU A 193 4.18 8.74 30.68
N CYS A 194 5.01 9.68 30.24
CA CYS A 194 6.46 9.63 30.36
C CYS A 194 6.92 10.57 31.49
N ASN A 195 7.88 10.15 32.32
CA ASN A 195 8.58 10.96 33.31
C ASN A 195 7.66 11.85 34.18
N GLY A 196 6.67 11.27 34.85
CA GLY A 196 5.79 12.00 35.78
C GLY A 196 4.75 12.93 35.16
N GLY A 197 4.60 12.98 33.82
CA GLY A 197 3.48 13.65 33.13
C GLY A 197 3.80 14.94 32.37
N GLY A 198 5.08 15.27 32.19
CA GLY A 198 5.51 16.37 31.31
C GLY A 198 5.29 16.06 29.83
N LEU A 199 5.33 17.11 28.98
CA LEU A 199 5.41 16.92 27.54
C LEU A 199 6.74 16.24 27.21
N PRO A 200 6.75 15.13 26.44
CA PRO A 200 7.98 14.47 26.04
C PRO A 200 8.88 15.40 25.23
N ASP A 201 10.19 15.30 25.44
CA ASP A 201 11.17 15.98 24.60
C ASP A 201 11.10 15.45 23.16
N PHE A 202 11.48 16.28 22.17
CA PHE A 202 11.51 15.90 20.74
C PHE A 202 12.68 14.92 20.43
N ASN A 203 12.60 13.71 20.97
CA ASN A 203 13.58 12.62 20.85
C ASN A 203 12.87 11.23 20.86
N LEU A 204 13.56 10.16 21.24
CA LEU A 204 13.00 8.79 21.35
C LEU A 204 11.77 8.69 22.27
N GLN A 205 11.60 9.60 23.25
CA GLN A 205 10.41 9.68 24.09
C GLN A 205 9.17 10.03 23.27
N TRP A 206 9.29 10.93 22.29
CA TRP A 206 8.20 11.25 21.37
C TRP A 206 7.80 10.05 20.52
N GLU A 207 8.77 9.30 20.00
CA GLU A 207 8.51 8.07 19.23
C GLU A 207 7.73 7.05 20.06
N HIS A 208 8.17 6.79 21.30
CA HIS A 208 7.48 5.86 22.20
C HIS A 208 6.08 6.33 22.60
N MET A 209 5.91 7.63 22.92
CA MET A 209 4.59 8.20 23.21
C MET A 209 3.66 8.15 21.99
N ALA A 210 4.19 8.35 20.77
CA ALA A 210 3.41 8.24 19.55
C ALA A 210 2.80 6.85 19.42
N HIS A 211 3.53 5.77 19.72
CA HIS A 211 2.94 4.44 19.73
C HIS A 211 1.90 4.23 20.82
N ARG A 212 2.08 4.77 22.04
CA ARG A 212 1.03 4.70 23.07
C ARG A 212 -0.27 5.37 22.61
N VAL A 213 -0.17 6.53 21.95
CA VAL A 213 -1.32 7.24 21.36
C VAL A 213 -1.95 6.43 20.23
N ILE A 214 -1.13 5.90 19.31
CA ILE A 214 -1.60 5.04 18.21
C ILE A 214 -2.28 3.78 18.75
N ALA A 215 -1.73 3.15 19.78
CA ALA A 215 -2.30 2.00 20.48
C ALA A 215 -3.63 2.35 21.16
N ALA A 216 -3.74 3.51 21.80
CA ALA A 216 -4.99 3.98 22.40
C ALA A 216 -6.08 4.21 21.34
N VAL A 217 -5.76 4.88 20.23
CA VAL A 217 -6.69 5.11 19.11
C VAL A 217 -7.09 3.79 18.46
N GLY A 218 -6.13 2.91 18.18
CA GLY A 218 -6.38 1.59 17.60
C GLY A 218 -7.24 0.71 18.52
N GLY A 219 -6.93 0.70 19.81
CA GLY A 219 -7.73 0.04 20.84
C GLY A 219 -9.16 0.56 20.88
N LEU A 220 -9.37 1.88 20.83
CA LEU A 220 -10.69 2.49 20.78
C LEU A 220 -11.49 2.06 19.54
N ILE A 221 -10.86 2.02 18.36
CA ILE A 221 -11.48 1.51 17.12
C ILE A 221 -11.93 0.06 17.32
N ILE A 222 -11.09 -0.78 17.93
CA ILE A 222 -11.41 -2.19 18.21
C ILE A 222 -12.56 -2.31 19.21
N ILE A 223 -12.56 -1.54 20.29
CA ILE A 223 -13.64 -1.54 21.29
C ILE A 223 -14.96 -1.07 20.69
N ILE A 224 -14.96 -0.01 19.87
CA ILE A 224 -16.16 0.46 19.15
C ILE A 224 -16.68 -0.60 18.19
N GLY A 225 -15.78 -1.23 17.42
CA GLY A 225 -16.11 -2.34 16.52
C GLY A 225 -16.69 -3.55 17.26
N ALA A 226 -16.12 -3.91 18.41
CA ALA A 226 -16.60 -4.98 19.28
C ALA A 226 -18.02 -4.69 19.82
N MET A 227 -18.27 -3.45 20.28
CA MET A 227 -19.60 -3.02 20.71
C MET A 227 -20.63 -3.10 19.57
N LYS A 228 -20.23 -2.75 18.34
CA LYS A 228 -21.08 -2.91 17.15
C LYS A 228 -21.34 -4.39 16.87
N ALA A 229 -20.32 -5.25 16.90
CA ALA A 229 -20.46 -6.69 16.71
C ALA A 229 -21.39 -7.33 17.75
N ARG A 230 -21.39 -6.85 19.01
CA ARG A 230 -22.31 -7.32 20.05
C ARG A 230 -23.78 -7.12 19.68
N ARG A 231 -24.12 -6.07 18.93
CA ARG A 231 -25.48 -5.83 18.43
C ARG A 231 -25.94 -6.88 17.40
N TYR A 232 -25.02 -7.65 16.84
CA TYR A 232 -25.31 -8.75 15.91
C TYR A 232 -25.57 -10.09 16.61
N LYS A 233 -25.62 -10.15 17.95
CA LYS A 233 -25.83 -11.41 18.71
C LYS A 233 -27.04 -12.22 18.24
N ALA A 234 -28.12 -11.56 17.83
CA ALA A 234 -29.33 -12.21 17.32
C ALA A 234 -29.13 -12.85 15.93
N ARG A 235 -28.20 -12.33 15.12
CA ARG A 235 -27.95 -12.78 13.74
C ARG A 235 -26.73 -13.71 13.63
N SER A 236 -25.72 -13.50 14.47
CA SER A 236 -24.53 -14.34 14.57
C SER A 236 -23.96 -14.26 15.98
N ARG A 237 -24.17 -15.33 16.76
CA ARG A 237 -23.56 -15.48 18.10
C ARG A 237 -22.04 -15.54 18.02
N ALA A 238 -21.50 -16.17 16.97
CA ALA A 238 -20.06 -16.25 16.73
C ALA A 238 -19.45 -14.85 16.57
N LEU A 239 -20.05 -13.99 15.73
CA LEU A 239 -19.52 -12.64 15.49
C LEU A 239 -19.58 -11.76 16.74
N ALA A 240 -20.67 -11.86 17.52
CA ALA A 240 -20.78 -11.16 18.79
C ALA A 240 -19.75 -11.68 19.82
N GLY A 241 -19.54 -12.99 19.89
CA GLY A 241 -18.52 -13.62 20.73
C GLY A 241 -17.11 -13.20 20.35
N MET A 242 -16.79 -13.19 19.05
CA MET A 242 -15.50 -12.71 18.55
C MET A 242 -15.30 -11.22 18.84
N GLY A 243 -16.34 -10.38 18.71
CA GLY A 243 -16.26 -8.99 19.14
C GLY A 243 -15.85 -8.85 20.61
N MET A 244 -16.49 -9.61 21.51
CA MET A 244 -16.12 -9.61 22.93
C MET A 244 -14.71 -10.17 23.18
N GLY A 245 -14.30 -11.21 22.44
CA GLY A 245 -12.94 -11.74 22.49
C GLY A 245 -11.90 -10.72 22.07
N ALA A 246 -12.18 -9.93 21.02
CA ALA A 246 -11.30 -8.86 20.58
C ALA A 246 -11.16 -7.76 21.65
N ALA A 247 -12.26 -7.39 22.31
CA ALA A 247 -12.22 -6.44 23.42
C ALA A 247 -11.40 -6.97 24.60
N GLY A 248 -11.56 -8.26 24.95
CA GLY A 248 -10.76 -8.91 25.98
C GLY A 248 -9.27 -8.95 25.64
N LEU A 249 -8.92 -9.25 24.39
CA LEU A 249 -7.53 -9.24 23.91
C LEU A 249 -6.92 -7.83 23.92
N VAL A 250 -7.71 -6.77 23.65
CA VAL A 250 -7.24 -5.38 23.82
C VAL A 250 -6.95 -5.06 25.29
N VAL A 251 -7.80 -5.49 26.21
CA VAL A 251 -7.55 -5.31 27.66
C VAL A 251 -6.29 -6.06 28.08
N ALA A 252 -6.14 -7.32 27.66
CA ALA A 252 -4.93 -8.10 27.90
C ALA A 252 -3.68 -7.42 27.32
N GLN A 253 -3.82 -6.77 26.16
CA GLN A 253 -2.74 -6.00 25.54
C GLN A 253 -2.33 -4.78 26.34
N VAL A 254 -3.30 -4.00 26.83
CA VAL A 254 -3.01 -2.83 27.66
C VAL A 254 -2.31 -3.25 28.95
N ILE A 255 -2.77 -4.33 29.59
CA ILE A 255 -2.14 -4.89 30.79
C ILE A 255 -0.72 -5.37 30.48
N SER A 256 -0.54 -6.13 29.39
CA SER A 256 0.78 -6.62 28.99
C SER A 256 1.74 -5.48 28.59
N GLY A 257 1.23 -4.42 27.97
CA GLY A 257 2.00 -3.22 27.65
C GLY A 257 2.43 -2.46 28.90
N ALA A 258 1.55 -2.34 29.90
CA ALA A 258 1.86 -1.76 31.21
C ALA A 258 2.82 -2.63 32.03
N ALA A 259 2.74 -3.95 31.88
CA ALA A 259 3.63 -4.89 32.54
C ALA A 259 5.09 -4.75 32.10
N ASN A 260 5.38 -4.27 30.89
CA ASN A 260 6.75 -4.08 30.42
C ASN A 260 7.56 -3.15 31.36
N PRO A 261 7.16 -1.89 31.61
CA PRO A 261 7.86 -1.06 32.57
C PRO A 261 7.78 -1.57 34.02
N TRP A 262 6.66 -2.18 34.44
CA TRP A 262 6.52 -2.69 35.82
C TRP A 262 7.46 -3.86 36.16
N PHE A 263 7.84 -4.65 35.16
CA PHE A 263 8.78 -5.75 35.30
C PHE A 263 10.11 -5.46 34.60
N ASP A 264 10.52 -4.19 34.55
CA ASP A 264 11.82 -3.76 34.03
C ASP A 264 12.18 -4.38 32.66
N PHE A 265 11.19 -4.43 31.78
CA PHE A 265 11.34 -4.88 30.39
C PHE A 265 11.93 -6.30 30.24
N VAL A 266 11.69 -7.19 31.21
CA VAL A 266 12.09 -8.60 31.13
C VAL A 266 11.61 -9.26 29.85
N ALA A 267 12.42 -10.18 29.32
CA ALA A 267 12.17 -10.80 28.02
C ALA A 267 10.77 -11.45 27.91
N SER A 268 10.30 -12.10 28.99
CA SER A 268 8.98 -12.71 29.04
C SER A 268 7.84 -11.71 28.86
N ALA A 269 7.93 -10.51 29.45
CA ALA A 269 6.92 -9.46 29.30
C ALA A 269 6.85 -8.94 27.85
N LYS A 270 8.02 -8.74 27.21
CA LYS A 270 8.12 -8.36 25.79
C LYS A 270 7.53 -9.42 24.86
N VAL A 271 7.86 -10.70 25.11
CA VAL A 271 7.36 -11.84 24.33
C VAL A 271 5.84 -11.96 24.45
N VAL A 272 5.30 -11.94 25.67
CA VAL A 272 3.85 -12.00 25.91
C VAL A 272 3.13 -10.85 25.18
N HIS A 273 3.70 -9.65 25.22
CA HIS A 273 3.14 -8.49 24.56
C HIS A 273 3.05 -8.68 23.04
N LEU A 274 4.11 -9.12 22.37
CA LEU A 274 4.07 -9.37 20.93
C LEU A 274 3.16 -10.56 20.57
N SER A 275 3.23 -11.67 21.31
CA SER A 275 2.38 -12.85 21.05
C SER A 275 0.89 -12.55 21.18
N LEU A 276 0.48 -11.75 22.17
CA LEU A 276 -0.90 -11.30 22.29
C LEU A 276 -1.31 -10.40 21.11
N ALA A 277 -0.38 -9.66 20.51
CA ALA A 277 -0.67 -8.73 19.41
C ALA A 277 -0.92 -9.51 18.12
N THR A 278 -0.07 -10.51 17.84
CA THR A 278 -0.26 -11.48 16.76
C THR A 278 -1.57 -12.26 16.94
N ALA A 279 -1.91 -12.67 18.17
CA ALA A 279 -3.17 -13.35 18.46
C ALA A 279 -4.39 -12.45 18.19
N LEU A 280 -4.35 -11.19 18.63
CA LEU A 280 -5.38 -10.19 18.34
C LEU A 280 -5.52 -9.95 16.82
N TRP A 281 -4.41 -9.80 16.11
CA TRP A 281 -4.41 -9.66 14.65
C TRP A 281 -5.09 -10.84 13.96
N GLY A 282 -4.65 -12.07 14.25
CA GLY A 282 -5.23 -13.29 13.66
C GLY A 282 -6.73 -13.44 13.97
N HIS A 283 -7.13 -13.10 15.20
CA HIS A 283 -8.54 -13.09 15.61
C HIS A 283 -9.38 -12.10 14.82
N LEU A 284 -8.87 -10.88 14.58
CA LEU A 284 -9.56 -9.84 13.80
C LEU A 284 -9.63 -10.18 12.31
N VAL A 285 -8.59 -10.81 11.76
CA VAL A 285 -8.61 -11.35 10.39
C VAL A 285 -9.69 -12.42 10.25
N ALA A 286 -9.76 -13.38 11.19
CA ALA A 286 -10.80 -14.40 11.20
C ALA A 286 -12.20 -13.78 11.32
N MET A 287 -12.36 -12.77 12.19
CA MET A 287 -13.61 -12.04 12.35
C MET A 287 -14.04 -11.34 11.05
N ALA A 288 -13.10 -10.75 10.31
CA ALA A 288 -13.39 -10.12 9.02
C ALA A 288 -13.87 -11.13 7.97
N VAL A 289 -13.27 -12.32 7.92
CA VAL A 289 -13.73 -13.39 7.02
C VAL A 289 -15.13 -13.87 7.41
N ILE A 290 -15.41 -14.07 8.70
CA ILE A 290 -16.75 -14.48 9.16
C ILE A 290 -17.79 -13.38 8.87
N ALA A 291 -17.46 -12.11 9.13
CA ALA A 291 -18.31 -10.98 8.81
C ALA A 291 -18.60 -10.85 7.31
N CYS A 292 -17.65 -11.27 6.45
CA CYS A 292 -17.80 -11.28 5.00
C CYS A 292 -18.95 -12.18 4.53
N HIS A 293 -19.24 -13.27 5.26
CA HIS A 293 -20.29 -14.24 4.96
C HIS A 293 -21.67 -13.82 5.50
N LEU A 294 -21.74 -12.77 6.32
CA LEU A 294 -23.01 -12.30 6.85
C LEU A 294 -23.81 -11.57 5.76
N ALA A 295 -24.99 -12.11 5.44
CA ALA A 295 -25.93 -11.42 4.56
C ALA A 295 -26.36 -10.06 5.15
N PRO A 296 -26.70 -9.04 4.35
CA PRO A 296 -27.25 -7.79 4.87
C PRO A 296 -28.60 -7.97 5.58
N ALA A 297 -28.89 -7.17 6.61
CA ALA A 297 -30.18 -7.20 7.28
C ALA A 297 -31.32 -6.81 6.31
N GLY A 298 -32.39 -7.63 6.25
CA GLY A 298 -33.52 -7.44 5.34
C GLY A 298 -33.51 -8.34 4.09
N ALA A 299 -32.52 -9.22 3.93
CA ALA A 299 -32.57 -10.29 2.93
C ALA A 299 -33.43 -11.46 3.46
N THR A 300 -34.75 -11.30 3.51
CA THR A 300 -35.67 -12.41 3.77
C THR A 300 -35.79 -13.32 2.53
N THR A 301 -36.04 -14.59 2.82
CA THR A 301 -36.13 -15.78 1.96
C THR A 301 -37.29 -15.76 0.95
N GLU A 302 -37.42 -14.72 0.14
CA GLU A 302 -38.28 -14.72 -1.06
C GLU A 302 -37.48 -14.81 -2.37
N ALA A 303 -36.17 -14.50 -2.33
CA ALA A 303 -35.34 -14.44 -3.54
C ALA A 303 -34.80 -15.81 -4.01
N ALA A 304 -35.17 -16.93 -3.38
CA ALA A 304 -34.64 -18.25 -3.70
C ALA A 304 -35.42 -19.00 -4.79
N HIS A 305 -36.63 -18.54 -5.18
CA HIS A 305 -37.44 -19.19 -6.21
C HIS A 305 -37.71 -18.38 -7.49
N THR A 306 -37.15 -17.18 -7.64
CA THR A 306 -37.39 -16.30 -8.79
C THR A 306 -36.13 -15.71 -9.42
N GLN A 307 -34.97 -16.34 -9.22
CA GLN A 307 -33.69 -15.88 -9.75
C GLN A 307 -33.42 -16.28 -11.22
N GLU A 308 -34.39 -16.05 -12.10
CA GLU A 308 -34.08 -16.01 -13.54
C GLU A 308 -34.57 -14.74 -14.26
N SER A 309 -35.23 -13.79 -13.59
CA SER A 309 -35.64 -12.56 -14.30
C SER A 309 -35.80 -11.26 -13.49
N ALA A 310 -35.47 -11.21 -12.20
CA ALA A 310 -35.66 -9.97 -11.43
C ALA A 310 -34.54 -8.92 -11.67
N PRO A 311 -34.87 -7.64 -11.92
CA PRO A 311 -33.89 -6.57 -12.03
C PRO A 311 -33.13 -6.38 -10.70
N LYS A 312 -31.83 -6.07 -10.76
CA LYS A 312 -31.03 -5.77 -9.57
C LYS A 312 -31.71 -4.67 -8.72
N PRO A 313 -31.88 -4.86 -7.40
CA PRO A 313 -32.41 -3.80 -6.55
C PRO A 313 -31.46 -2.60 -6.58
N GLU A 314 -32.02 -1.42 -6.84
CA GLU A 314 -31.26 -0.19 -6.92
C GLU A 314 -30.54 0.09 -5.58
N PRO A 315 -29.26 0.50 -5.62
CA PRO A 315 -28.51 0.83 -4.41
C PRO A 315 -29.23 1.94 -3.63
N LYS A 316 -29.45 1.73 -2.33
CA LYS A 316 -29.99 2.77 -1.43
C LYS A 316 -29.21 4.08 -1.62
N PRO A 317 -29.89 5.22 -1.85
CA PRO A 317 -29.22 6.49 -2.08
C PRO A 317 -28.32 6.84 -0.89
N LEU A 318 -27.12 7.34 -1.18
CA LEU A 318 -26.17 7.83 -0.17
C LEU A 318 -26.79 9.00 0.59
N SER A 319 -26.41 9.21 1.86
CA SER A 319 -26.81 10.42 2.56
C SER A 319 -26.23 11.67 1.89
N PRO A 320 -26.92 12.83 1.91
CA PRO A 320 -26.45 14.05 1.25
C PRO A 320 -25.02 14.45 1.64
N MET A 321 -24.69 14.34 2.94
CA MET A 321 -23.34 14.58 3.47
C MET A 321 -22.28 13.66 2.83
N ARG A 322 -22.58 12.37 2.66
CA ARG A 322 -21.64 11.42 2.06
C ARG A 322 -21.44 11.67 0.57
N VAL A 323 -22.50 12.08 -0.13
CA VAL A 323 -22.40 12.49 -1.54
C VAL A 323 -21.47 13.70 -1.65
N MET A 324 -21.68 14.73 -0.83
CA MET A 324 -20.87 15.94 -0.81
C MET A 324 -19.38 15.64 -0.53
N ILE A 325 -19.08 14.87 0.53
CA ILE A 325 -17.69 14.48 0.85
C ILE A 325 -17.05 13.71 -0.31
N ASN A 326 -17.77 12.75 -0.89
CA ASN A 326 -17.25 11.98 -2.02
C ASN A 326 -17.00 12.86 -3.25
N ASP A 327 -17.85 13.85 -3.51
CA ASP A 327 -17.67 14.79 -4.61
C ASP A 327 -16.40 15.63 -4.39
N TYR A 328 -16.15 16.17 -3.19
CA TYR A 328 -14.89 16.88 -2.88
C TYR A 328 -13.64 15.99 -2.99
N ILE A 329 -13.69 14.76 -2.47
CA ILE A 329 -12.58 13.79 -2.61
C ILE A 329 -12.35 13.45 -4.09
N SER A 330 -13.40 13.39 -4.90
CA SER A 330 -13.25 13.08 -6.33
C SER A 330 -12.57 14.20 -7.12
N LEU A 331 -12.67 15.46 -6.67
CA LEU A 331 -11.98 16.60 -7.29
C LEU A 331 -10.45 16.45 -7.21
N THR A 332 -9.94 15.83 -6.15
CA THR A 332 -8.49 15.72 -5.91
C THR A 332 -7.82 14.53 -6.62
N LYS A 333 -8.61 13.65 -7.26
CA LYS A 333 -8.13 12.45 -7.99
C LYS A 333 -7.06 11.63 -7.21
N PRO A 334 -7.37 11.12 -6.01
CA PRO A 334 -6.39 10.46 -5.14
C PRO A 334 -5.65 9.30 -5.80
N LYS A 335 -6.32 8.53 -6.67
CA LYS A 335 -5.70 7.40 -7.40
C LYS A 335 -4.61 7.83 -8.38
N VAL A 336 -4.75 9.01 -8.99
CA VAL A 336 -3.76 9.54 -9.95
C VAL A 336 -2.60 10.15 -9.17
N MET A 337 -2.93 10.84 -8.08
CA MET A 337 -1.97 11.50 -7.19
C MET A 337 -0.99 10.54 -6.54
N THR A 338 -1.39 9.31 -6.19
CA THR A 338 -0.51 8.34 -5.48
C THR A 338 0.82 8.11 -6.20
N LEU A 339 0.82 7.94 -7.53
CA LEU A 339 2.05 7.70 -8.26
C LEU A 339 2.93 8.95 -8.33
N LEU A 340 2.34 10.14 -8.42
CA LEU A 340 3.08 11.41 -8.37
C LEU A 340 3.74 11.64 -7.01
N LEU A 341 3.07 11.26 -5.93
CA LEU A 341 3.63 11.32 -4.58
C LEU A 341 4.76 10.33 -4.39
N LEU A 342 4.65 9.13 -4.98
CA LEU A 342 5.74 8.15 -4.98
C LEU A 342 6.99 8.70 -5.69
N THR A 343 6.81 9.40 -6.82
CA THR A 343 7.96 9.95 -7.56
C THR A 343 8.58 11.15 -6.84
N ALA A 344 7.78 11.98 -6.17
CA ALA A 344 8.31 12.99 -5.25
C ALA A 344 9.13 12.35 -4.13
N PHE A 345 8.59 11.32 -3.49
CA PHE A 345 9.27 10.62 -2.39
C PHE A 345 10.59 9.98 -2.83
N GLY A 346 10.62 9.28 -3.97
CA GLY A 346 11.88 8.74 -4.48
C GLY A 346 12.89 9.82 -4.89
N GLY A 347 12.41 10.99 -5.31
CA GLY A 347 13.27 12.16 -5.50
C GLY A 347 13.84 12.72 -4.21
N MET A 348 13.12 12.61 -3.09
CA MET A 348 13.65 12.99 -1.77
C MET A 348 14.72 11.99 -1.30
N VAL A 349 14.42 10.69 -1.37
CA VAL A 349 15.32 9.63 -0.90
C VAL A 349 16.65 9.65 -1.66
N LEU A 350 16.58 9.78 -3.00
CA LEU A 350 17.79 9.89 -3.80
C LEU A 350 18.61 11.16 -3.50
N ALA A 351 17.94 12.26 -3.15
CA ALA A 351 18.59 13.53 -2.86
C ALA A 351 19.23 13.58 -1.46
N ASP A 352 18.67 12.82 -0.51
CA ASP A 352 19.17 12.68 0.86
C ASP A 352 20.25 11.61 0.98
N GLU A 353 20.43 10.79 -0.07
CA GLU A 353 21.28 9.59 -0.07
C GLU A 353 20.90 8.65 1.09
N GLY A 354 19.58 8.52 1.31
CA GLY A 354 19.00 7.80 2.43
C GLY A 354 17.58 8.27 2.73
N MET A 355 17.09 7.99 3.93
CA MET A 355 15.72 8.32 4.34
C MET A 355 15.63 9.71 4.98
N PRO A 356 14.94 10.68 4.35
CA PRO A 356 14.77 12.01 4.93
C PRO A 356 13.97 11.96 6.23
N GLY A 357 14.10 13.01 7.06
CA GLY A 357 13.32 13.15 8.27
C GLY A 357 11.80 13.07 8.03
N LEU A 358 11.08 12.34 8.90
CA LEU A 358 9.63 12.09 8.76
C LEU A 358 8.79 13.37 8.60
N TRP A 359 9.21 14.47 9.25
CA TRP A 359 8.57 15.77 9.10
C TRP A 359 8.66 16.31 7.67
N LEU A 360 9.83 16.23 7.04
CA LEU A 360 10.05 16.71 5.68
C LEU A 360 9.28 15.82 4.69
N ILE A 361 9.31 14.50 4.88
CA ILE A 361 8.51 13.55 4.09
C ILE A 361 7.02 13.92 4.19
N ALA A 362 6.48 14.06 5.41
CA ALA A 362 5.08 14.41 5.60
C ALA A 362 4.73 15.75 4.96
N THR A 363 5.60 16.76 5.10
CA THR A 363 5.43 18.09 4.49
C THR A 363 5.35 18.00 2.97
N VAL A 364 6.29 17.31 2.32
CA VAL A 364 6.33 17.20 0.86
C VAL A 364 5.16 16.37 0.34
N LEU A 365 4.81 15.27 1.02
CA LEU A 365 3.70 14.41 0.58
C LEU A 365 2.34 15.08 0.75
N ILE A 366 2.09 15.75 1.89
CA ILE A 366 0.85 16.49 2.12
C ILE A 366 0.81 17.73 1.21
N GLY A 367 1.90 18.49 1.14
CA GLY A 367 2.02 19.66 0.27
C GLY A 367 1.81 19.31 -1.20
N GLY A 368 2.47 18.26 -1.70
CA GLY A 368 2.29 17.74 -3.05
C GLY A 368 0.88 17.22 -3.30
N ALA A 369 0.24 16.60 -2.31
CA ALA A 369 -1.14 16.14 -2.42
C ALA A 369 -2.12 17.33 -2.55
N LEU A 370 -1.90 18.38 -1.77
CA LEU A 370 -2.67 19.62 -1.86
C LEU A 370 -2.48 20.32 -3.21
N ALA A 371 -1.24 20.45 -3.72
CA ALA A 371 -0.97 21.03 -5.03
C ALA A 371 -1.64 20.23 -6.16
N SER A 372 -1.41 18.92 -6.21
CA SER A 372 -1.98 18.04 -7.23
C SER A 372 -3.51 18.00 -7.16
N GLY A 373 -4.07 17.93 -5.95
CA GLY A 373 -5.51 17.95 -5.71
C GLY A 373 -6.14 19.28 -6.13
N GLY A 374 -5.48 20.39 -5.82
CA GLY A 374 -5.93 21.72 -6.24
C GLY A 374 -5.87 21.91 -7.75
N ALA A 375 -4.77 21.50 -8.39
CA ALA A 375 -4.61 21.50 -9.84
C ALA A 375 -5.70 20.65 -10.53
N SER A 376 -6.02 19.49 -9.97
CA SER A 376 -7.09 18.62 -10.46
C SER A 376 -8.48 19.24 -10.31
N SER A 377 -8.74 19.93 -9.19
CA SER A 377 -10.00 20.66 -8.98
C SER A 377 -10.19 21.78 -10.00
N ILE A 378 -9.15 22.57 -10.27
CA ILE A 378 -9.17 23.61 -11.30
C ILE A 378 -9.33 23.00 -12.70
N ASN A 379 -8.69 21.85 -12.96
CA ASN A 379 -8.89 21.11 -14.21
C ASN A 379 -10.35 20.66 -14.40
N HIS A 380 -11.04 20.18 -13.35
CA HIS A 380 -12.47 19.86 -13.42
C HIS A 380 -13.33 21.09 -13.73
N TRP A 381 -12.97 22.26 -13.20
CA TRP A 381 -13.65 23.52 -13.51
C TRP A 381 -13.45 23.95 -14.98
N MET A 382 -12.22 23.82 -15.48
CA MET A 382 -11.83 24.25 -16.83
C MET A 382 -12.35 23.31 -17.92
N ASP A 383 -12.33 21.99 -17.68
CA ASP A 383 -12.73 20.96 -18.64
C ASP A 383 -14.22 20.58 -18.54
N ARG A 384 -15.02 21.33 -17.79
CA ARG A 384 -16.44 21.00 -17.55
C ARG A 384 -17.27 20.88 -18.84
N ASP A 385 -16.90 21.61 -19.89
CA ASP A 385 -17.53 21.61 -21.20
C ASP A 385 -17.27 20.30 -21.96
N ILE A 386 -16.01 19.88 -22.02
CA ILE A 386 -15.59 18.65 -22.71
C ILE A 386 -15.85 17.39 -21.89
N ASP A 387 -15.82 17.48 -20.56
CA ASP A 387 -16.07 16.34 -19.67
C ASP A 387 -17.50 15.82 -19.80
N ARG A 388 -18.48 16.68 -20.11
CA ARG A 388 -19.88 16.29 -20.36
C ARG A 388 -20.04 15.39 -21.59
N LEU A 389 -19.10 15.47 -22.54
CA LEU A 389 -19.13 14.75 -23.81
C LEU A 389 -18.48 13.36 -23.72
N MET A 390 -17.68 13.10 -22.67
CA MET A 390 -16.91 11.87 -22.53
C MET A 390 -17.55 10.92 -21.51
N LYS A 391 -17.80 9.67 -21.89
CA LYS A 391 -18.47 8.66 -21.04
C LYS A 391 -17.81 8.51 -19.67
N ARG A 392 -16.48 8.56 -19.63
CA ARG A 392 -15.70 8.40 -18.38
C ARG A 392 -15.86 9.58 -17.42
N THR A 393 -16.05 10.79 -17.93
CA THR A 393 -15.94 12.02 -17.14
C THR A 393 -17.25 12.80 -17.02
N ALA A 394 -18.30 12.42 -17.76
CA ALA A 394 -19.62 13.03 -17.70
C ALA A 394 -20.23 13.03 -16.29
N ASN A 395 -19.90 12.02 -15.47
CA ASN A 395 -20.40 11.92 -14.09
C ASN A 395 -19.55 12.68 -13.04
N ARG A 396 -18.52 13.42 -13.45
CA ARG A 396 -17.72 14.25 -12.53
C ARG A 396 -18.60 15.33 -11.86
N PRO A 397 -18.31 15.73 -10.61
CA PRO A 397 -19.20 16.63 -9.86
C PRO A 397 -19.56 17.92 -10.60
N VAL A 398 -18.57 18.58 -11.21
CA VAL A 398 -18.76 19.85 -11.94
C VAL A 398 -19.43 19.62 -13.32
N ALA A 399 -19.04 18.55 -14.02
CA ALA A 399 -19.61 18.22 -15.34
C ALA A 399 -21.10 17.86 -15.24
N SER A 400 -21.47 17.12 -14.20
CA SER A 400 -22.85 16.68 -13.91
C SER A 400 -23.67 17.66 -13.06
N GLU A 401 -23.14 18.87 -12.81
CA GLU A 401 -23.83 19.95 -12.09
C GLU A 401 -24.21 19.63 -10.63
N ARG A 402 -23.61 18.59 -10.04
CA ARG A 402 -23.77 18.27 -8.61
C ARG A 402 -23.02 19.23 -7.69
N MET A 403 -22.06 19.98 -8.23
CA MET A 403 -21.26 20.97 -7.51
C MET A 403 -21.08 22.22 -8.36
N GLY A 404 -21.12 23.39 -7.71
CA GLY A 404 -20.93 24.67 -8.38
C GLY A 404 -19.53 24.81 -8.99
N ALA A 405 -19.45 25.38 -10.19
CA ALA A 405 -18.18 25.63 -10.87
C ALA A 405 -17.26 26.56 -10.04
N ALA A 406 -17.83 27.62 -9.44
CA ALA A 406 -17.08 28.54 -8.58
C ALA A 406 -16.57 27.86 -7.30
N GLU A 407 -17.34 26.93 -6.73
CA GLU A 407 -16.93 26.16 -5.54
C GLU A 407 -15.72 25.29 -5.83
N ALA A 408 -15.73 24.56 -6.96
CA ALA A 408 -14.60 23.73 -7.37
C ALA A 408 -13.34 24.57 -7.69
N LEU A 409 -13.50 25.74 -8.31
CA LEU A 409 -12.40 26.68 -8.54
C LEU A 409 -11.83 27.20 -7.22
N GLY A 410 -12.69 27.70 -6.32
CA GLY A 410 -12.30 28.22 -5.01
C GLY A 410 -11.59 27.16 -4.16
N PHE A 411 -12.12 25.94 -4.12
CA PHE A 411 -11.47 24.81 -3.47
C PHE A 411 -10.09 24.52 -4.05
N GLY A 412 -9.97 24.51 -5.39
CA GLY A 412 -8.70 24.27 -6.06
C GLY A 412 -7.63 25.34 -5.78
N VAL A 413 -8.03 26.61 -5.75
CA VAL A 413 -7.16 27.73 -5.39
C VAL A 413 -6.73 27.64 -3.93
N LEU A 414 -7.68 27.38 -3.02
CA LEU A 414 -7.39 27.22 -1.58
C LEU A 414 -6.36 26.11 -1.34
N LEU A 415 -6.54 24.93 -1.95
CA LEU A 415 -5.59 23.83 -1.80
C LEU A 415 -4.18 24.20 -2.28
N ASN A 416 -4.04 24.96 -3.37
CA ASN A 416 -2.73 25.40 -3.85
C ASN A 416 -2.09 26.46 -2.94
N VAL A 417 -2.89 27.39 -2.38
CA VAL A 417 -2.38 28.36 -1.38
C VAL A 417 -1.88 27.64 -0.13
N LEU A 418 -2.66 26.67 0.37
CA LEU A 418 -2.26 25.85 1.52
C LEU A 418 -1.02 25.00 1.21
N SER A 419 -0.95 24.43 0.01
CA SER A 419 0.24 23.70 -0.46
C SER A 419 1.49 24.57 -0.45
N PHE A 420 1.41 25.77 -1.03
CA PHE A 420 2.53 26.70 -1.08
C PHE A 420 3.00 27.09 0.32
N GLY A 421 2.07 27.47 1.20
CA GLY A 421 2.37 27.84 2.58
C GLY A 421 3.04 26.70 3.35
N LEU A 422 2.50 25.48 3.23
CA LEU A 422 3.05 24.28 3.88
C LEU A 422 4.45 23.94 3.36
N LEU A 423 4.65 23.92 2.04
CA LEU A 423 5.95 23.57 1.43
C LEU A 423 7.01 24.64 1.71
N TRP A 424 6.63 25.92 1.69
CA TRP A 424 7.57 27.00 2.00
C TRP A 424 8.00 26.95 3.46
N TRP A 425 7.05 26.75 4.38
CA TRP A 425 7.34 26.71 5.81
C TRP A 425 8.03 25.42 6.26
N GLY A 426 7.57 24.26 5.79
CA GLY A 426 8.08 22.96 6.25
C GLY A 426 9.25 22.41 5.42
N ALA A 427 9.54 23.00 4.25
CA ALA A 427 10.69 22.65 3.41
C ALA A 427 11.46 23.92 2.99
N ASN A 428 11.15 24.48 1.82
CA ASN A 428 11.77 25.72 1.33
C ASN A 428 10.98 26.35 0.17
N LEU A 429 11.37 27.59 -0.19
CA LEU A 429 10.72 28.39 -1.23
C LEU A 429 10.83 27.76 -2.62
N LEU A 430 11.94 27.08 -2.94
CA LEU A 430 12.15 26.43 -4.24
C LEU A 430 11.15 25.29 -4.44
N ALA A 431 11.02 24.40 -3.46
CA ALA A 431 10.06 23.30 -3.50
C ALA A 431 8.60 23.81 -3.64
N ALA A 432 8.24 24.85 -2.87
CA ALA A 432 6.92 25.48 -2.97
C ALA A 432 6.66 26.11 -4.35
N SER A 433 7.66 26.80 -4.90
CA SER A 433 7.57 27.45 -6.22
C SER A 433 7.48 26.43 -7.35
N LEU A 434 8.23 25.33 -7.27
CA LEU A 434 8.14 24.22 -8.23
C LEU A 434 6.74 23.59 -8.22
N ALA A 435 6.18 23.32 -7.04
CA ALA A 435 4.85 22.73 -6.91
C ALA A 435 3.77 23.62 -7.56
N ILE A 436 3.78 24.92 -7.27
CA ILE A 436 2.84 25.87 -7.87
C ILE A 436 3.12 26.08 -9.36
N GLY A 437 4.40 26.12 -9.77
CA GLY A 437 4.78 26.15 -11.18
C GLY A 437 4.21 24.96 -11.96
N GLY A 438 4.26 23.77 -11.37
CA GLY A 438 3.62 22.57 -11.90
C GLY A 438 2.10 22.71 -12.03
N THR A 439 1.42 23.25 -11.01
CA THR A 439 -0.03 23.56 -11.09
C THR A 439 -0.34 24.53 -12.22
N VAL A 440 0.39 25.65 -12.28
CA VAL A 440 0.17 26.70 -13.29
C VAL A 440 0.39 26.15 -14.69
N PHE A 441 1.46 25.39 -14.90
CA PHE A 441 1.74 24.73 -16.17
C PHE A 441 0.63 23.73 -16.52
N TYR A 442 0.17 22.91 -15.58
CA TYR A 442 -0.92 21.96 -15.81
C TYR A 442 -2.24 22.65 -16.20
N VAL A 443 -2.59 23.74 -15.54
CA VAL A 443 -3.87 24.42 -15.74
C VAL A 443 -3.83 25.30 -16.99
N LEU A 444 -2.81 26.16 -17.14
CA LEU A 444 -2.75 27.14 -18.23
C LEU A 444 -2.17 26.54 -19.51
N VAL A 445 -0.99 25.92 -19.42
CA VAL A 445 -0.27 25.42 -20.59
C VAL A 445 -0.92 24.14 -21.11
N TYR A 446 -1.13 23.14 -20.23
CA TYR A 446 -1.77 21.90 -20.67
C TYR A 446 -3.29 22.02 -20.83
N THR A 447 -4.03 22.28 -19.75
CA THR A 447 -5.50 22.14 -19.74
C THR A 447 -6.19 23.16 -20.63
N LYS A 448 -5.87 24.44 -20.49
CA LYS A 448 -6.52 25.53 -21.24
C LYS A 448 -6.04 25.62 -22.69
N TRP A 449 -4.74 25.43 -22.92
CA TRP A 449 -4.13 25.65 -24.23
C TRP A 449 -3.86 24.36 -25.00
N LEU A 450 -2.77 23.64 -24.70
CA LEU A 450 -2.25 22.58 -25.56
C LEU A 450 -3.25 21.43 -25.77
N LYS A 451 -3.96 21.02 -24.71
CA LYS A 451 -4.96 19.95 -24.75
C LYS A 451 -6.00 20.17 -25.85
N ARG A 452 -6.32 21.43 -26.16
CA ARG A 452 -7.37 21.82 -27.11
C ARG A 452 -6.84 22.14 -28.51
N THR A 453 -5.54 22.26 -28.71
CA THR A 453 -4.97 22.85 -29.94
C THR A 453 -3.94 21.98 -30.67
N THR A 454 -3.31 21.00 -30.03
CA THR A 454 -2.20 20.25 -30.66
C THR A 454 -2.12 18.78 -30.24
N VAL A 455 -1.58 17.94 -31.14
CA VAL A 455 -1.22 16.54 -30.87
C VAL A 455 -0.07 16.37 -29.89
N GLN A 456 0.72 17.43 -29.67
CA GLN A 456 1.82 17.47 -28.68
C GLN A 456 1.34 17.74 -27.25
N ASN A 457 0.02 17.75 -27.04
CA ASN A 457 -0.60 18.10 -25.78
C ASN A 457 -0.03 17.35 -24.57
N ILE A 458 0.11 16.02 -24.64
CA ILE A 458 0.62 15.22 -23.53
C ILE A 458 2.14 15.16 -23.47
N VAL A 459 2.84 15.47 -24.56
CA VAL A 459 4.30 15.49 -24.58
C VAL A 459 4.74 16.72 -23.79
N ILE A 460 4.41 17.91 -24.27
CA ILE A 460 4.76 19.16 -23.60
C ILE A 460 4.00 19.28 -22.28
N GLY A 461 2.69 18.96 -22.27
CA GLY A 461 1.87 18.99 -21.07
C GLY A 461 2.31 18.00 -19.99
N GLY A 462 3.04 16.94 -20.36
CA GLY A 462 3.61 15.97 -19.43
C GLY A 462 4.64 16.58 -18.46
N ALA A 463 5.20 17.75 -18.78
CA ALA A 463 6.12 18.48 -17.90
C ALA A 463 5.52 18.73 -16.52
N ALA A 464 4.23 19.09 -16.41
CA ALA A 464 3.61 19.29 -15.11
C ALA A 464 3.58 18.02 -14.25
N GLY A 465 3.35 16.86 -14.87
CA GLY A 465 3.37 15.57 -14.18
C GLY A 465 4.78 15.11 -13.77
N ALA A 466 5.81 15.69 -14.39
CA ALA A 466 7.22 15.38 -14.13
C ALA A 466 7.87 16.25 -13.05
N VAL A 467 7.19 17.31 -12.59
CA VAL A 467 7.65 18.21 -11.52
C VAL A 467 7.80 17.55 -10.13
N PRO A 468 6.98 16.58 -9.69
CA PRO A 468 7.02 16.10 -8.31
C PRO A 468 8.39 15.60 -7.81
N PRO A 469 9.20 14.82 -8.58
CA PRO A 469 10.57 14.51 -8.21
C PRO A 469 11.46 15.72 -7.96
N LEU A 470 11.30 16.80 -8.75
CA LEU A 470 12.04 18.05 -8.53
C LEU A 470 11.62 18.72 -7.22
N VAL A 471 10.34 18.68 -6.87
CA VAL A 471 9.84 19.20 -5.59
C VAL A 471 10.45 18.40 -4.44
N GLY A 472 10.47 17.08 -4.54
CA GLY A 472 11.10 16.21 -3.54
C GLY A 472 12.60 16.48 -3.39
N TRP A 473 13.32 16.52 -4.51
CA TRP A 473 14.75 16.81 -4.53
C TRP A 473 15.08 18.18 -3.93
N ALA A 474 14.36 19.22 -4.36
CA ALA A 474 14.56 20.58 -3.89
C ALA A 474 14.20 20.72 -2.41
N ALA A 475 13.21 19.99 -1.91
CA ALA A 475 12.84 20.02 -0.49
C ALA A 475 13.98 19.57 0.42
N VAL A 476 14.77 18.59 -0.02
CA VAL A 476 15.93 18.07 0.71
C VAL A 476 17.15 18.96 0.53
N THR A 477 17.52 19.27 -0.71
CA THR A 477 18.82 19.89 -1.02
C THR A 477 18.80 21.41 -1.09
N GLY A 478 17.61 22.03 -1.18
CA GLY A 478 17.46 23.46 -1.46
C GLY A 478 17.81 23.89 -2.89
N GLY A 479 18.21 22.96 -3.76
CA GLY A 479 18.62 23.22 -5.15
C GLY A 479 18.16 22.13 -6.11
N LEU A 480 18.69 22.14 -7.33
CA LEU A 480 18.49 21.09 -8.33
C LEU A 480 19.85 20.69 -8.92
N SER A 481 20.11 19.40 -8.98
CA SER A 481 21.31 18.82 -9.59
C SER A 481 20.93 17.90 -10.76
N LEU A 482 21.94 17.32 -11.42
CA LEU A 482 21.74 16.49 -12.60
C LEU A 482 20.80 15.28 -12.36
N PRO A 483 20.93 14.48 -11.27
CA PRO A 483 19.96 13.42 -10.96
C PRO A 483 18.50 13.89 -10.91
N ALA A 484 18.24 15.07 -10.33
CA ALA A 484 16.89 15.64 -10.25
C ALA A 484 16.28 15.81 -11.65
N PHE A 485 17.07 16.33 -12.60
CA PHE A 485 16.64 16.50 -13.98
C PHE A 485 16.45 15.17 -14.71
N TYR A 486 17.22 14.13 -14.38
CA TYR A 486 16.96 12.78 -14.89
C TYR A 486 15.64 12.21 -14.36
N LEU A 487 15.34 12.37 -13.06
CA LEU A 487 14.05 11.94 -12.51
C LEU A 487 12.87 12.66 -13.19
N PHE A 488 13.01 13.97 -13.40
CA PHE A 488 12.05 14.74 -14.21
C PHE A 488 11.94 14.17 -15.63
N ALA A 489 13.06 13.97 -16.32
CA ALA A 489 13.08 13.47 -17.70
C ALA A 489 12.45 12.07 -17.81
N ILE A 490 12.70 11.18 -16.86
CA ILE A 490 12.10 9.85 -16.80
C ILE A 490 10.58 9.96 -16.73
N VAL A 491 10.03 10.76 -15.80
CA VAL A 491 8.57 10.92 -15.69
C VAL A 491 7.99 11.64 -16.92
N PHE A 492 8.71 12.61 -17.47
CA PHE A 492 8.33 13.34 -18.67
C PHE A 492 8.23 12.40 -19.89
N PHE A 493 9.26 11.62 -20.19
CA PHE A 493 9.28 10.68 -21.32
C PHE A 493 8.46 9.42 -21.07
N TRP A 494 8.14 9.09 -19.81
CA TRP A 494 7.16 8.07 -19.46
C TRP A 494 5.71 8.49 -19.76
N THR A 495 5.42 9.79 -19.69
CA THR A 495 4.05 10.29 -19.85
C THR A 495 3.47 9.95 -21.23
N PRO A 496 4.15 10.17 -22.37
CA PRO A 496 3.63 9.85 -23.69
C PRO A 496 3.27 8.38 -23.91
N PRO A 497 4.15 7.37 -23.68
CA PRO A 497 3.80 5.97 -23.89
C PRO A 497 2.66 5.50 -22.99
N HIS A 498 2.56 6.03 -21.76
CA HIS A 498 1.45 5.75 -20.86
C HIS A 498 0.11 6.35 -21.37
N PHE A 499 0.08 7.65 -21.63
CA PHE A 499 -1.14 8.36 -22.00
C PHE A 499 -1.62 8.03 -23.41
N TRP A 500 -0.73 7.82 -24.38
CA TRP A 500 -1.14 7.39 -25.71
C TRP A 500 -1.70 5.96 -25.71
N ALA A 501 -1.17 5.06 -24.88
CA ALA A 501 -1.77 3.73 -24.71
C ALA A 501 -3.20 3.83 -24.15
N LEU A 502 -3.46 4.73 -23.20
CA LEU A 502 -4.82 5.04 -22.76
C LEU A 502 -5.64 5.66 -23.90
N ALA A 503 -5.10 6.62 -24.63
CA ALA A 503 -5.79 7.32 -25.71
C ALA A 503 -6.21 6.39 -26.85
N LEU A 504 -5.46 5.33 -27.15
CA LEU A 504 -5.89 4.29 -28.08
C LEU A 504 -7.15 3.57 -27.60
N LEU A 505 -7.25 3.28 -26.30
CA LEU A 505 -8.41 2.58 -25.71
C LEU A 505 -9.68 3.43 -25.68
N ILE A 506 -9.55 4.75 -25.53
CA ILE A 506 -10.67 5.71 -25.44
C ILE A 506 -10.64 6.73 -26.59
N ARG A 507 -10.14 6.32 -27.77
CA ARG A 507 -9.98 7.17 -28.95
C ARG A 507 -11.27 7.87 -29.36
N ARG A 508 -12.40 7.13 -29.31
CA ARG A 508 -13.73 7.65 -29.67
C ARG A 508 -14.16 8.80 -28.75
N ASP A 509 -14.06 8.62 -27.44
CA ASP A 509 -14.38 9.68 -26.47
C ASP A 509 -13.56 10.96 -26.72
N TYR A 510 -12.28 10.85 -27.12
CA TYR A 510 -11.47 12.03 -27.48
C TYR A 510 -11.92 12.68 -28.80
N ALA A 511 -12.28 11.88 -29.80
CA ALA A 511 -12.80 12.37 -31.08
C ALA A 511 -14.14 13.09 -30.89
N ASP A 512 -15.06 12.49 -30.12
CA ASP A 512 -16.39 13.04 -29.84
C ASP A 512 -16.30 14.37 -29.07
N ALA A 513 -15.29 14.52 -28.21
CA ALA A 513 -15.01 15.76 -27.47
C ALA A 513 -14.16 16.78 -28.26
N GLY A 514 -13.80 16.50 -29.52
CA GLY A 514 -13.00 17.39 -30.36
C GLY A 514 -11.56 17.60 -29.88
N ILE A 515 -11.01 16.67 -29.09
CA ILE A 515 -9.66 16.79 -28.53
C ILE A 515 -8.65 16.25 -29.55
N PRO A 516 -7.66 17.05 -30.02
CA PRO A 516 -6.68 16.64 -31.03
C PRO A 516 -5.61 15.71 -30.44
N MET A 517 -6.01 14.55 -29.93
CA MET A 517 -5.11 13.53 -29.40
C MET A 517 -4.39 12.83 -30.57
N LEU A 518 -3.11 12.47 -30.41
CA LEU A 518 -2.33 11.81 -31.47
C LEU A 518 -3.06 10.66 -32.20
N PRO A 519 -3.69 9.67 -31.53
CA PRO A 519 -4.41 8.61 -32.24
C PRO A 519 -5.68 9.09 -32.97
N VAL A 520 -6.26 10.23 -32.58
CA VAL A 520 -7.42 10.82 -33.26
C VAL A 520 -6.99 11.45 -34.58
N VAL A 521 -5.93 12.27 -34.55
CA VAL A 521 -5.46 13.07 -35.68
C VAL A 521 -4.57 12.27 -36.64
N GLU A 522 -3.55 11.59 -36.12
CA GLU A 522 -2.50 10.91 -36.91
C GLU A 522 -2.72 9.40 -37.03
N GLY A 523 -3.75 8.88 -36.35
CA GLY A 523 -4.12 7.47 -36.37
C GLY A 523 -3.28 6.55 -35.48
N GLU A 524 -3.70 5.28 -35.42
CA GLU A 524 -3.12 4.27 -34.50
C GLU A 524 -1.67 3.92 -34.87
N ALA A 525 -1.35 3.79 -36.16
CA ALA A 525 -0.01 3.43 -36.61
C ALA A 525 1.06 4.46 -36.23
N SER A 526 0.75 5.76 -36.39
CA SER A 526 1.64 6.84 -35.95
C SER A 526 1.82 6.83 -34.43
N THR A 527 0.73 6.59 -33.71
CA THR A 527 0.74 6.49 -32.24
C THR A 527 1.58 5.30 -31.76
N HIS A 528 1.51 4.14 -32.43
CA HIS A 528 2.33 2.98 -32.08
C HIS A 528 3.83 3.25 -32.27
N ARG A 529 4.21 3.94 -33.37
CA ARG A 529 5.60 4.38 -33.59
C ARG A 529 6.06 5.32 -32.48
N ALA A 530 5.23 6.31 -32.14
CA ALA A 530 5.56 7.27 -31.10
C ALA A 530 5.72 6.58 -29.73
N ILE A 531 4.81 5.68 -29.34
CA ILE A 531 4.94 4.88 -28.12
C ILE A 531 6.29 4.13 -28.10
N LEU A 532 6.66 3.45 -29.18
CA LEU A 532 7.92 2.72 -29.26
C LEU A 532 9.14 3.64 -29.11
N MET A 533 9.18 4.77 -29.84
CA MET A 533 10.29 5.72 -29.78
C MET A 533 10.46 6.34 -28.39
N TYR A 534 9.36 6.76 -27.77
CA TYR A 534 9.42 7.33 -26.42
C TYR A 534 9.79 6.27 -25.36
N THR A 535 9.36 5.01 -25.52
CA THR A 535 9.80 3.93 -24.64
C THR A 535 11.30 3.64 -24.77
N LEU A 536 11.88 3.73 -25.97
CA LEU A 536 13.33 3.62 -26.16
C LEU A 536 14.08 4.75 -25.44
N ILE A 537 13.64 6.00 -25.63
CA ILE A 537 14.24 7.17 -24.97
C ILE A 537 14.12 7.05 -23.45
N LEU A 538 12.93 6.70 -22.95
CA LEU A 538 12.68 6.46 -21.53
C LEU A 538 13.64 5.39 -20.95
N THR A 539 13.83 4.29 -21.67
CA THR A 539 14.70 3.20 -21.24
C THR A 539 16.15 3.68 -21.17
N MET A 540 16.61 4.41 -22.17
CA MET A 540 17.93 5.02 -22.19
C MET A 540 18.12 5.99 -21.02
N LEU A 541 17.17 6.90 -20.77
CA LEU A 541 17.23 7.85 -19.67
C LEU A 541 17.24 7.16 -18.29
N SER A 542 16.47 6.08 -18.15
CA SER A 542 16.44 5.30 -16.90
C SER A 542 17.75 4.57 -16.66
N VAL A 543 18.39 4.03 -17.71
CA VAL A 543 19.73 3.44 -17.57
C VAL A 543 20.78 4.53 -17.30
N LEU A 544 20.71 5.67 -17.98
CA LEU A 544 21.67 6.77 -17.82
C LEU A 544 21.61 7.44 -16.45
N LEU A 545 20.47 7.38 -15.74
CA LEU A 545 20.40 7.88 -14.36
C LEU A 545 21.42 7.18 -13.44
N TYR A 546 21.74 5.90 -13.68
CA TYR A 546 22.82 5.18 -12.97
C TYR A 546 24.16 5.92 -13.08
N THR A 547 24.49 6.45 -14.26
CA THR A 547 25.74 7.18 -14.48
C THR A 547 25.70 8.63 -13.99
N ALA A 548 24.51 9.15 -13.72
CA ALA A 548 24.31 10.52 -13.29
C ALA A 548 24.27 10.66 -11.76
N SER A 549 24.21 9.55 -11.02
CA SER A 549 24.07 9.49 -9.56
C SER A 549 25.08 8.51 -8.98
N ASP A 550 25.98 8.98 -8.12
CA ASP A 550 27.02 8.14 -7.50
C ASP A 550 26.45 7.17 -6.44
N THR A 551 25.22 7.42 -6.00
CA THR A 551 24.48 6.59 -5.02
C THR A 551 23.85 5.33 -5.60
N LEU A 552 23.52 5.31 -6.89
CA LEU A 552 22.77 4.20 -7.46
C LEU A 552 23.71 3.03 -7.79
N GLY A 553 23.36 1.84 -7.33
CA GLY A 553 24.14 0.62 -7.47
C GLY A 553 23.71 -0.27 -8.64
N LEU A 554 24.29 -1.47 -8.67
CA LEU A 554 23.96 -2.47 -9.70
C LEU A 554 22.52 -2.96 -9.60
N ALA A 555 21.89 -2.91 -8.41
CA ALA A 555 20.52 -3.33 -8.24
C ALA A 555 19.56 -2.40 -9.01
N TYR A 556 19.75 -1.09 -8.94
CA TYR A 556 19.04 -0.12 -9.77
C TYR A 556 19.30 -0.39 -11.25
N LEU A 557 20.55 -0.53 -11.68
CA LEU A 557 20.91 -0.72 -13.09
C LEU A 557 20.25 -1.98 -13.69
N ILE A 558 20.30 -3.11 -12.99
CA ILE A 558 19.66 -4.37 -13.40
C ILE A 558 18.14 -4.18 -13.47
N THR A 559 17.56 -3.49 -12.50
CA THR A 559 16.12 -3.25 -12.45
C THR A 559 15.67 -2.35 -13.59
N ALA A 560 16.31 -1.20 -13.79
CA ALA A 560 16.02 -0.25 -14.86
C ALA A 560 16.15 -0.89 -16.25
N THR A 561 17.20 -1.68 -16.46
CA THR A 561 17.45 -2.41 -17.71
C THR A 561 16.36 -3.46 -17.95
N THR A 562 16.09 -4.31 -16.96
CA THR A 562 15.07 -5.36 -17.05
C THR A 562 13.68 -4.78 -17.35
N LEU A 563 13.29 -3.75 -16.60
CA LEU A 563 12.04 -3.05 -16.81
C LEU A 563 11.96 -2.42 -18.20
N GLY A 564 13.06 -1.81 -18.67
CA GLY A 564 13.15 -1.19 -19.98
C GLY A 564 12.98 -2.20 -21.11
N VAL A 565 13.69 -3.32 -21.06
CA VAL A 565 13.60 -4.41 -22.04
C VAL A 565 12.16 -4.94 -22.15
N PHE A 566 11.49 -5.18 -21.03
CA PHE A 566 10.10 -5.62 -21.04
C PHE A 566 9.16 -4.54 -21.58
N PHE A 567 9.37 -3.26 -21.26
CA PHE A 567 8.56 -2.18 -21.82
C PHE A 567 8.72 -2.11 -23.35
N ILE A 568 9.96 -2.18 -23.84
CA ILE A 568 10.25 -2.21 -25.27
C ILE A 568 9.58 -3.42 -25.93
N ALA A 569 9.65 -4.61 -25.31
CA ALA A 569 8.99 -5.81 -25.84
C ALA A 569 7.46 -5.63 -25.97
N TYR A 570 6.81 -5.02 -24.98
CA TYR A 570 5.40 -4.66 -25.07
C TYR A 570 5.13 -3.63 -26.18
N ALA A 571 5.95 -2.59 -26.29
CA ALA A 571 5.83 -1.56 -27.33
C ALA A 571 5.99 -2.14 -28.74
N VAL A 572 6.96 -3.03 -28.95
CA VAL A 572 7.15 -3.77 -30.21
C VAL A 572 5.97 -4.69 -30.49
N GLN A 573 5.42 -5.35 -29.46
CA GLN A 573 4.25 -6.19 -29.63
C GLN A 573 3.01 -5.38 -30.05
N LEU A 574 2.80 -4.19 -29.45
CA LEU A 574 1.74 -3.27 -29.88
C LEU A 574 1.98 -2.79 -31.31
N PHE A 575 3.22 -2.46 -31.67
CA PHE A 575 3.58 -2.05 -33.02
C PHE A 575 3.23 -3.11 -34.08
N LYS A 576 3.39 -4.40 -33.74
CA LYS A 576 3.09 -5.54 -34.63
C LYS A 576 1.62 -5.96 -34.66
N LYS A 577 0.83 -5.71 -33.61
CA LYS A 577 -0.55 -6.19 -33.50
C LYS A 577 -1.56 -5.10 -33.86
N ALA A 578 -2.54 -5.44 -34.70
CA ALA A 578 -3.64 -4.54 -35.01
C ALA A 578 -4.68 -4.48 -33.88
N GLY A 579 -5.08 -3.26 -33.51
CA GLY A 579 -6.32 -2.99 -32.76
C GLY A 579 -6.14 -2.39 -31.35
N PRO A 580 -7.10 -1.57 -30.88
CA PRO A 580 -7.01 -0.82 -29.63
C PRO A 580 -6.78 -1.65 -28.37
N ARG A 581 -7.33 -2.87 -28.32
CA ARG A 581 -7.23 -3.76 -27.14
C ARG A 581 -5.79 -4.18 -26.84
N ALA A 582 -4.90 -4.12 -27.85
CA ALA A 582 -3.48 -4.41 -27.68
C ALA A 582 -2.74 -3.36 -26.84
N ALA A 583 -3.31 -2.17 -26.62
CA ALA A 583 -2.70 -1.10 -25.82
C ALA A 583 -2.90 -1.28 -24.30
N ALA A 584 -3.85 -2.11 -23.86
CA ALA A 584 -4.16 -2.30 -22.45
C ALA A 584 -3.00 -2.88 -21.60
N PRO A 585 -2.21 -3.86 -22.09
CA PRO A 585 -1.01 -4.32 -21.40
C PRO A 585 0.01 -3.21 -21.17
N ILE A 586 0.29 -2.37 -22.19
CA ILE A 586 1.22 -1.25 -22.07
C ILE A 586 0.74 -0.22 -21.04
N TYR A 587 -0.54 0.15 -21.08
CA TYR A 587 -1.10 1.09 -20.11
C TYR A 587 -0.93 0.61 -18.66
N LYS A 588 -1.11 -0.70 -18.40
CA LYS A 588 -0.91 -1.27 -17.06
C LYS A 588 0.57 -1.42 -16.71
N TYR A 589 1.37 -1.89 -17.66
CA TYR A 589 2.81 -2.12 -17.46
C TYR A 589 3.55 -0.81 -17.21
N SER A 590 3.20 0.27 -17.91
CA SER A 590 3.80 1.59 -17.68
C SER A 590 3.62 2.09 -16.24
N LEU A 591 2.46 1.85 -15.60
CA LEU A 591 2.27 2.18 -14.17
C LEU A 591 3.18 1.34 -13.26
N LEU A 592 3.30 0.03 -13.55
CA LEU A 592 4.20 -0.86 -12.81
C LEU A 592 5.66 -0.45 -13.01
N TYR A 593 6.06 -0.15 -14.24
CA TYR A 593 7.40 0.30 -14.61
C TYR A 593 7.82 1.49 -13.75
N LEU A 594 7.02 2.55 -13.72
CA LEU A 594 7.38 3.77 -12.99
C LEU A 594 7.40 3.51 -11.48
N ALA A 595 6.43 2.76 -10.96
CA ALA A 595 6.37 2.44 -9.54
C ALA A 595 7.58 1.62 -9.09
N VAL A 596 7.93 0.54 -9.81
CA VAL A 596 9.06 -0.33 -9.47
C VAL A 596 10.39 0.40 -9.67
N LEU A 597 10.51 1.23 -10.71
CA LEU A 597 11.73 2.01 -10.95
C LEU A 597 12.01 2.98 -9.79
N PHE A 598 11.01 3.73 -9.32
CA PHE A 598 11.17 4.63 -8.18
C PHE A 598 11.36 3.89 -6.85
N VAL A 599 10.75 2.71 -6.68
CA VAL A 599 11.05 1.85 -5.53
C VAL A 599 12.48 1.34 -5.56
N ALA A 600 13.01 0.96 -6.74
CA ALA A 600 14.40 0.55 -6.87
C ALA A 600 15.37 1.70 -6.55
N ILE A 601 15.06 2.93 -7.00
CA ILE A 601 15.82 4.14 -6.62
C ILE A 601 15.89 4.27 -5.09
N MET A 602 14.75 4.12 -4.39
CA MET A 602 14.68 4.26 -2.93
C MET A 602 15.32 3.11 -2.13
N ILE A 603 15.53 1.95 -2.76
CA ILE A 603 16.16 0.81 -2.09
C ILE A 603 17.69 0.89 -2.22
N ASP A 604 18.18 1.45 -3.33
CA ASP A 604 19.61 1.55 -3.63
C ASP A 604 20.24 2.82 -3.03
N ALA A 605 19.51 3.94 -3.05
CA ALA A 605 19.88 5.16 -2.34
C ALA A 605 19.62 5.01 -0.84
#